data_AF-A0A4R6CQY6-F1
#
_entry.id   AF-A0A4R6CQY6-F1
#
_cell.length_a   1.000
_cell.length_b   1.000
_cell.length_c   1.000
_cell.angle_alpha   90.00
_cell.angle_beta   90.00
_cell.angle_gamma   90.00
#
_symmetry.space_group_name_H-M   'P 1'
#
loop_
_entity.id
_entity.type
_entity.pdbx_description
1 polymer ?
#
loop_
_entity_poly.entity_id
_entity_poly.type
_entity_poly.pdbx_seq_one_letter_code
_entity_poly.pdbx_strand_id
1 'polypeptide(L)'
;MSLRPITLKTDKSITPVSDDTRVLRSTEKGLVLDVTILNEDDSPYDLTDKDVSFSEIKESDRVVADDGTGEQSGKFNMIDRTKGHFSYQMTHQCYTASGTCFFQIKQGDTIVDTTQDFYFQVKVDPTVKPINDSYVSSLIAMENHLLGATQKTQATIDQLNKDSSNAQQQAQAVLTKINSDFTDYSIKYNKLSSDWTAEAKSIQDAANQQLANLKTSNQADITAAVKSITDQRDAALKQLNDDKTKALADLQADYNAWKTSTVKDFNDTVQPLKDSISENDQKLTTVSKQVSDTVVSMDSLKQQFDKVDFSKFVTGDTIKNYYTKEETDLRLQQAGKVKSVDNIQPDSNGNINTDHYTKDQANQKLATKLSFVKSDSPQAAYEASFKPAADGSPVIAIYDMNDEPGEAVIAGQKVTISTLNDAIKALQTQVSGLSGLQSAVDGKADKATVFLKTDADSLKNQLESEISNAGKLKTITVNGGAKISPDDSGNANITVDLSSKVNQTDLNNTNNRVTAIETGYMKKPTVISKADYDKLATKDPNTLYEITE
;
A
#
# COMPACT_ATOMS: atom_id res chain seq x y z
N MET A 1 75.49 95.47 28.45
CA MET A 1 76.95 95.59 28.60
C MET A 1 77.57 94.31 28.08
N SER A 2 78.57 94.41 27.21
CA SER A 2 79.22 93.25 26.59
C SER A 2 80.68 93.19 27.03
N LEU A 3 81.19 91.97 27.21
CA LEU A 3 82.61 91.75 27.29
C LEU A 3 83.24 91.90 25.90
N ARG A 4 84.56 92.04 25.85
CA ARG A 4 85.30 92.03 24.58
C ARG A 4 84.97 90.74 23.80
N PRO A 5 84.90 90.73 22.47
CA PRO A 5 84.76 89.49 21.72
C PRO A 5 85.91 88.51 22.00
N ILE A 6 85.66 87.21 21.83
CA ILE A 6 86.67 86.15 21.95
C ILE A 6 86.63 85.24 20.72
N THR A 7 87.81 84.83 20.25
CA THR A 7 87.96 83.80 19.23
C THR A 7 88.59 82.56 19.86
N LEU A 8 87.94 81.42 19.71
CA LEU A 8 88.30 80.17 20.36
C LEU A 8 88.53 79.07 19.32
N LYS A 9 89.68 78.39 19.36
CA LYS A 9 89.91 77.18 18.55
C LYS A 9 89.41 75.93 19.26
N THR A 10 89.10 74.87 18.49
CA THR A 10 88.78 73.53 19.03
C THR A 10 90.01 72.59 19.14
N ASP A 11 91.22 73.13 18.94
CA ASP A 11 92.47 72.40 19.14
C ASP A 11 92.74 72.14 20.64
N LYS A 12 93.00 70.88 20.98
CA LYS A 12 93.22 70.39 22.34
C LYS A 12 94.69 70.49 22.81
N SER A 13 95.58 71.04 21.98
CA SER A 13 97.04 71.06 22.20
C SER A 13 97.61 72.41 22.64
N ILE A 14 96.77 73.44 22.79
CA ILE A 14 97.20 74.84 22.98
C ILE A 14 96.98 75.40 24.40
N THR A 15 97.85 76.32 24.77
CA THR A 15 97.85 77.08 26.03
C THR A 15 96.60 77.96 26.10
N PRO A 16 95.99 78.22 27.29
CA PRO A 16 94.80 79.07 27.41
C PRO A 16 94.96 80.40 26.69
N VAL A 17 93.87 80.92 26.10
CA VAL A 17 93.91 82.17 25.34
C VAL A 17 94.39 83.31 26.24
N SER A 18 95.61 83.80 25.96
CA SER A 18 96.29 84.83 26.76
C SER A 18 95.89 86.26 26.40
N ASP A 19 94.90 86.46 25.54
CA ASP A 19 94.42 87.80 25.15
C ASP A 19 93.51 88.40 26.24
N ASP A 20 94.15 89.02 27.24
CA ASP A 20 93.60 89.79 28.37
C ASP A 20 92.55 89.05 29.24
N THR A 21 92.96 88.65 30.46
CA THR A 21 92.08 88.16 31.52
C THR A 21 90.77 88.96 31.61
N ARG A 22 89.63 88.26 31.51
CA ARG A 22 88.32 88.88 31.51
C ARG A 22 87.86 89.13 32.93
N VAL A 23 87.92 90.40 33.34
CA VAL A 23 87.56 90.81 34.69
C VAL A 23 86.06 90.98 34.81
N LEU A 24 85.44 90.24 35.73
CA LEU A 24 84.05 90.38 36.15
C LEU A 24 84.00 91.01 37.54
N ARG A 25 82.92 91.71 37.90
CA ARG A 25 82.67 92.12 39.28
C ARG A 25 81.54 91.31 39.90
N SER A 26 81.63 90.99 41.19
CA SER A 26 80.63 90.14 41.86
C SER A 26 79.20 90.71 41.85
N THR A 27 79.07 92.04 41.73
CA THR A 27 77.77 92.74 41.65
C THR A 27 77.19 92.85 40.24
N GLU A 28 77.99 92.62 39.20
CA GLU A 28 77.52 92.63 37.80
C GLU A 28 76.65 91.40 37.52
N LYS A 29 75.70 91.54 36.59
CA LYS A 29 74.85 90.45 36.11
C LYS A 29 74.53 90.63 34.63
N GLY A 30 74.33 89.52 33.92
CA GLY A 30 73.81 89.51 32.56
C GLY A 30 74.75 90.10 31.50
N LEU A 31 76.06 90.11 31.75
CA LEU A 31 77.06 90.45 30.72
C LEU A 31 77.01 89.41 29.60
N VAL A 32 77.22 89.90 28.39
CA VAL A 32 77.20 89.08 27.18
C VAL A 32 78.62 88.96 26.64
N LEU A 33 79.06 87.73 26.37
CA LEU A 33 80.31 87.40 25.69
C LEU A 33 80.01 87.09 24.23
N ASP A 34 80.63 87.81 23.31
CA ASP A 34 80.60 87.53 21.87
C ASP A 34 81.73 86.52 21.55
N VAL A 35 81.39 85.39 20.91
CA VAL A 35 82.26 84.22 20.75
C VAL A 35 82.28 83.76 19.29
N THR A 36 83.47 83.62 18.72
CA THR A 36 83.71 82.96 17.43
C THR A 36 84.52 81.70 17.63
N ILE A 37 84.04 80.54 17.14
CA ILE A 37 84.76 79.27 17.20
C ILE A 37 85.40 78.96 15.83
N LEU A 38 86.67 78.55 15.85
CA LEU A 38 87.45 78.13 14.68
C LEU A 38 87.92 76.67 14.84
N ASN A 39 88.14 76.00 13.71
CA ASN A 39 88.86 74.73 13.66
C ASN A 39 90.36 74.94 13.94
N GLU A 40 91.12 73.85 14.09
CA GLU A 40 92.59 73.88 14.25
C GLU A 40 93.29 74.64 13.11
N ASP A 41 92.79 74.52 11.89
CA ASP A 41 93.32 75.12 10.65
C ASP A 41 92.92 76.60 10.42
N ASP A 42 92.40 77.29 11.45
CA ASP A 42 91.89 78.66 11.40
C ASP A 42 90.64 78.87 10.52
N SER A 43 90.05 77.80 9.97
CA SER A 43 88.76 77.91 9.27
C SER A 43 87.58 78.05 10.25
N PRO A 44 86.46 78.68 9.86
CA PRO A 44 85.29 78.82 10.73
C PRO A 44 84.69 77.46 11.13
N TYR A 45 84.32 77.30 12.40
CA TYR A 45 83.75 76.05 12.92
C TYR A 45 82.23 76.01 12.69
N ASP A 46 81.70 75.02 11.96
CA ASP A 46 80.27 74.93 11.67
C ASP A 46 79.46 74.34 12.85
N LEU A 47 78.58 75.15 13.43
CA LEU A 47 77.66 74.82 14.52
C LEU A 47 76.25 74.41 14.05
N THR A 48 76.06 74.14 12.75
CA THR A 48 74.81 73.57 12.23
C THR A 48 74.56 72.20 12.88
N ASP A 49 73.32 71.99 13.34
CA ASP A 49 72.86 70.81 14.09
C ASP A 49 73.66 70.47 15.37
N LYS A 50 74.35 71.46 15.93
CA LYS A 50 75.08 71.34 17.21
C LYS A 50 74.54 72.31 18.25
N ASP A 51 74.57 71.87 19.50
CA ASP A 51 74.28 72.66 20.68
C ASP A 51 75.59 73.05 21.38
N VAL A 52 75.61 74.25 21.96
CA VAL A 52 76.77 74.75 22.69
C VAL A 52 76.38 74.91 24.15
N SER A 53 77.16 74.33 25.06
CA SER A 53 77.02 74.54 26.50
C SER A 53 78.28 75.16 27.08
N PHE A 54 78.10 76.04 28.06
CA PHE A 54 79.17 76.71 28.78
C PHE A 54 79.56 75.87 29.99
N SER A 55 80.86 75.80 30.26
CA SER A 55 81.40 75.17 31.46
C SER A 55 82.49 76.04 32.05
N GLU A 56 82.45 76.17 33.37
CA GLU A 56 83.47 76.88 34.13
C GLU A 56 83.83 76.10 35.38
N ILE A 57 85.12 75.85 35.56
CA ILE A 57 85.71 75.26 36.74
C ILE A 57 86.25 76.40 37.59
N LYS A 58 85.58 76.67 38.71
CA LYS A 58 86.00 77.68 39.67
C LYS A 58 87.27 77.25 40.38
N GLU A 59 88.05 78.22 40.86
CA GLU A 59 89.23 77.96 41.71
C GLU A 59 88.91 77.18 43.00
N SER A 60 87.63 77.13 43.40
CA SER A 60 87.15 76.34 44.53
C SER A 60 86.74 74.90 44.16
N ASP A 61 87.15 74.41 43.00
CA ASP A 61 86.75 73.13 42.39
C ASP A 61 85.22 72.96 42.19
N ARG A 62 84.45 74.05 42.21
CA ARG A 62 83.03 74.04 41.87
C ARG A 62 82.87 74.20 40.37
N VAL A 63 81.95 73.44 39.80
CA VAL A 63 81.66 73.50 38.36
C VAL A 63 80.35 74.25 38.13
N VAL A 64 80.39 75.25 37.26
CA VAL A 64 79.22 75.85 36.63
C VAL A 64 79.05 75.17 35.29
N ALA A 65 77.92 74.50 35.08
CA ALA A 65 77.55 73.91 33.81
C ALA A 65 76.23 74.53 33.35
N ASP A 66 76.20 75.03 32.13
CA ASP A 66 75.07 75.80 31.62
C ASP A 66 74.79 75.47 30.15
N ASP A 67 73.60 74.93 29.90
CA ASP A 67 73.09 74.58 28.57
C ASP A 67 72.08 75.59 28.02
N GLY A 68 71.77 76.65 28.77
CA GLY A 68 70.85 77.71 28.37
C GLY A 68 69.34 77.40 28.49
N THR A 69 68.95 76.22 29.00
CA THR A 69 67.55 75.76 28.99
C THR A 69 66.73 76.12 30.24
N GLY A 70 67.38 76.30 31.40
CA GLY A 70 66.70 76.61 32.67
C GLY A 70 66.24 78.07 32.82
N GLU A 71 65.33 78.36 33.75
CA GLU A 71 64.90 79.74 34.05
C GLU A 71 66.04 80.62 34.59
N GLN A 72 67.03 80.02 35.26
CA GLN A 72 68.22 80.70 35.81
C GLN A 72 69.51 80.45 34.99
N SER A 73 69.39 79.82 33.83
CA SER A 73 70.49 79.59 32.90
C SER A 73 70.91 80.88 32.19
N GLY A 74 72.13 80.91 31.68
CA GLY A 74 72.55 81.89 30.70
C GLY A 74 71.75 81.76 29.41
N LYS A 75 71.98 82.66 28.45
CA LYS A 75 71.27 82.64 27.16
C LYS A 75 72.23 82.65 26.00
N PHE A 76 72.18 81.60 25.19
CA PHE A 76 72.88 81.51 23.92
C PHE A 76 72.03 82.13 22.83
N ASN A 77 72.61 83.05 22.06
CA ASN A 77 72.02 83.59 20.85
C ASN A 77 72.97 83.30 19.69
N MET A 78 72.58 82.37 18.82
CA MET A 78 73.37 81.96 17.66
C MET A 78 73.29 83.03 16.58
N ILE A 79 74.44 83.61 16.20
CA ILE A 79 74.50 84.75 15.27
C ILE A 79 74.74 84.24 13.84
N ASP A 80 75.79 83.44 13.63
CA ASP A 80 76.09 82.77 12.34
C ASP A 80 76.64 81.37 12.64
N ARG A 81 75.77 80.36 12.56
CA ARG A 81 76.11 78.96 12.87
C ARG A 81 77.20 78.42 11.96
N THR A 82 77.19 78.78 10.68
CA THR A 82 78.16 78.28 9.69
C THR A 82 79.56 78.83 9.91
N LYS A 83 79.69 79.89 10.72
CA LYS A 83 80.98 80.51 11.08
C LYS A 83 81.33 80.39 12.56
N GLY A 84 80.60 79.58 13.31
CA GLY A 84 80.87 79.38 14.73
C GLY A 84 80.64 80.61 15.59
N HIS A 85 79.82 81.57 15.13
CA HIS A 85 79.63 82.86 15.78
C HIS A 85 78.33 82.91 16.59
N PHE A 86 78.43 83.16 17.89
CA PHE A 86 77.30 83.30 18.81
C PHE A 86 77.62 84.27 19.94
N SER A 87 76.60 84.69 20.67
CA SER A 87 76.77 85.41 21.93
C SER A 87 76.21 84.62 23.10
N TYR A 88 76.91 84.60 24.22
CA TYR A 88 76.49 83.95 25.46
C TYR A 88 76.29 85.00 26.57
N GLN A 89 75.05 85.14 27.02
CA GLN A 89 74.72 85.88 28.23
C GLN A 89 74.99 84.99 29.45
N MET A 90 75.85 85.44 30.36
CA MET A 90 76.34 84.63 31.48
C MET A 90 75.27 84.40 32.55
N THR A 91 75.25 83.18 33.11
CA THR A 91 74.47 82.87 34.32
C THR A 91 75.01 83.63 35.56
N HIS A 92 74.16 83.82 36.58
CA HIS A 92 74.52 84.46 37.83
C HIS A 92 75.74 83.80 38.51
N GLN A 93 75.93 82.50 38.34
CA GLN A 93 77.00 81.74 38.98
C GLN A 93 78.41 82.12 38.46
N CYS A 94 78.54 82.65 37.25
CA CYS A 94 79.82 83.11 36.68
C CYS A 94 80.47 84.23 37.54
N TYR A 95 79.66 85.04 38.23
CA TYR A 95 80.12 86.19 39.01
C TYR A 95 80.54 85.85 40.46
N THR A 96 80.51 84.58 40.86
CA THR A 96 80.66 84.19 42.28
C THR A 96 82.12 83.95 42.70
N ALA A 97 82.99 83.54 41.79
CA ALA A 97 84.42 83.29 42.01
C ALA A 97 85.15 83.23 40.65
N SER A 98 86.47 83.41 40.61
CA SER A 98 87.27 83.24 39.40
C SER A 98 87.32 81.78 38.95
N GLY A 99 87.57 81.53 37.66
CA GLY A 99 87.58 80.17 37.12
C GLY A 99 88.04 80.06 35.66
N THR A 100 88.42 78.84 35.29
CA THR A 100 88.76 78.43 33.92
C THR A 100 87.49 78.00 33.21
N CYS A 101 87.27 78.56 32.02
CA CYS A 101 86.06 78.44 31.24
C CYS A 101 86.34 77.79 29.88
N PHE A 102 85.36 77.05 29.37
CA PHE A 102 85.38 76.50 28.02
C PHE A 102 83.95 76.26 27.53
N PHE A 103 83.78 76.12 26.23
CA PHE A 103 82.51 75.69 25.63
C PHE A 103 82.61 74.25 25.17
N GLN A 104 81.57 73.48 25.46
CA GLN A 104 81.37 72.13 24.94
C GLN A 104 80.40 72.20 23.76
N ILE A 105 80.74 71.52 22.68
CA ILE A 105 79.90 71.40 21.49
C ILE A 105 79.33 69.99 21.48
N LYS A 106 78.00 69.89 21.41
CA LYS A 106 77.26 68.64 21.46
C LYS A 106 76.47 68.42 20.19
N GLN A 107 76.35 67.16 19.80
CA GLN A 107 75.42 66.71 18.77
C GLN A 107 74.51 65.67 19.41
N GLY A 108 73.28 66.05 19.74
CA GLY A 108 72.43 65.29 20.67
C GLY A 108 73.06 65.20 22.06
N ASP A 109 73.07 64.01 22.66
CA ASP A 109 73.64 63.78 24.00
C ASP A 109 75.16 63.58 24.02
N THR A 110 75.84 63.61 22.87
CA THR A 110 77.29 63.35 22.76
C THR A 110 78.07 64.65 22.62
N ILE A 111 79.11 64.82 23.44
CA ILE A 111 80.10 65.90 23.27
C ILE A 111 80.97 65.54 22.07
N VAL A 112 80.87 66.33 21.01
CA VAL A 112 81.62 66.14 19.76
C VAL A 112 82.93 66.93 19.76
N ASP A 113 82.97 68.07 20.48
CA ASP A 113 84.17 68.89 20.56
C ASP A 113 84.16 69.83 21.79
N THR A 114 85.30 70.44 22.09
CA THR A 114 85.48 71.42 23.16
C THR A 114 86.39 72.55 22.69
N THR A 115 86.08 73.79 23.07
CA THR A 115 86.99 74.90 22.79
C THR A 115 88.21 74.87 23.69
N GLN A 116 89.26 75.58 23.28
CA GLN A 116 90.35 75.97 24.18
C GLN A 116 89.85 76.74 25.41
N ASP A 117 90.60 76.62 26.50
CA ASP A 117 90.30 77.28 27.76
C ASP A 117 90.51 78.80 27.70
N PHE A 118 89.68 79.53 28.43
CA PHE A 118 89.83 80.96 28.71
C PHE A 118 89.49 81.23 30.18
N TYR A 119 89.84 82.40 30.71
CA TYR A 119 89.78 82.63 32.17
C TYR A 119 88.98 83.89 32.54
N PHE A 120 88.08 83.72 33.53
CA PHE A 120 87.39 84.82 34.20
C PHE A 120 88.03 85.14 35.54
N GLN A 121 88.39 86.40 35.74
CA GLN A 121 88.83 86.91 37.04
C GLN A 121 87.69 87.69 37.69
N VAL A 122 87.12 87.15 38.77
CA VAL A 122 86.07 87.85 39.53
C VAL A 122 86.72 88.73 40.59
N LYS A 123 86.55 90.04 40.48
CA LYS A 123 86.85 91.00 41.54
C LYS A 123 85.65 91.11 42.46
N VAL A 124 85.86 90.79 43.73
CA VAL A 124 84.83 90.94 44.76
C VAL A 124 84.65 92.43 45.03
N ASP A 125 83.48 92.96 44.65
CA ASP A 125 83.08 94.29 45.09
C ASP A 125 82.74 94.22 46.60
N PRO A 126 83.16 95.22 47.39
CA PRO A 126 82.95 95.23 48.83
C PRO A 126 81.51 95.60 49.19
N THR A 127 80.49 94.84 48.76
CA THR A 127 79.17 94.74 49.41
C THR A 127 78.24 93.75 48.70
N VAL A 128 77.93 92.61 49.33
CA VAL A 128 76.73 91.82 49.00
C VAL A 128 76.10 91.27 50.29
N LYS A 129 74.85 91.65 50.56
CA LYS A 129 73.94 90.92 51.47
C LYS A 129 73.17 89.86 50.65
N PRO A 130 72.93 88.65 51.17
CA PRO A 130 72.10 87.63 50.50
C PRO A 130 70.60 87.95 50.59
N ILE A 131 69.84 87.59 49.55
CA ILE A 131 68.37 87.78 49.39
C ILE A 131 67.62 86.58 50.01
N ASN A 132 66.57 86.83 50.83
CA ASN A 132 65.84 85.82 51.64
C ASN A 132 64.31 85.72 51.36
N ASP A 133 63.78 86.29 50.27
CA ASP A 133 62.31 86.40 50.08
C ASP A 133 61.64 85.21 49.33
N SER A 134 62.33 84.08 49.12
CA SER A 134 61.84 83.02 48.19
C SER A 134 61.08 81.84 48.82
N TYR A 135 61.11 81.62 50.14
CA TYR A 135 60.58 80.37 50.73
C TYR A 135 59.08 80.38 51.03
N VAL A 136 58.51 81.51 51.45
CA VAL A 136 57.09 81.61 51.87
C VAL A 136 56.14 81.51 50.67
N SER A 137 56.45 82.17 49.56
CA SER A 137 55.62 82.14 48.34
C SER A 137 55.52 80.74 47.73
N SER A 138 56.61 79.97 47.75
CA SER A 138 56.64 78.58 47.26
C SER A 138 55.78 77.65 48.11
N LEU A 139 55.72 77.87 49.44
CA LEU A 139 54.86 77.09 50.34
C LEU A 139 53.37 77.39 50.13
N ILE A 140 52.99 78.66 49.92
CA ILE A 140 51.60 79.05 49.61
C ILE A 140 51.16 78.48 48.25
N ALA A 141 52.04 78.47 47.24
CA ALA A 141 51.74 77.85 45.96
C ALA A 141 51.52 76.33 46.09
N MET A 142 52.31 75.66 46.94
CA MET A 142 52.16 74.24 47.23
C MET A 142 50.85 73.92 47.98
N GLU A 143 50.48 74.74 48.98
CA GLU A 143 49.20 74.63 49.70
C GLU A 143 48.01 74.75 48.75
N ASN A 144 48.00 75.77 47.90
CA ASN A 144 46.94 75.97 46.90
C ASN A 144 46.88 74.81 45.89
N HIS A 145 48.03 74.27 45.48
CA HIS A 145 48.09 73.12 44.59
C HIS A 145 47.52 71.85 45.26
N LEU A 146 47.86 71.60 46.53
CA LEU A 146 47.32 70.46 47.30
C LEU A 146 45.81 70.60 47.54
N LEU A 147 45.33 71.81 47.84
CA LEU A 147 43.91 72.09 47.99
C LEU A 147 43.15 71.83 46.68
N GLY A 148 43.66 72.35 45.55
CA GLY A 148 43.09 72.11 44.23
C GLY A 148 43.09 70.63 43.83
N ALA A 149 44.17 69.91 44.10
CA ALA A 149 44.25 68.47 43.86
C ALA A 149 43.23 67.68 44.69
N THR A 150 43.02 68.07 45.95
CA THR A 150 42.03 67.45 46.84
C THR A 150 40.61 67.67 46.34
N GLN A 151 40.27 68.91 45.95
CA GLN A 151 38.95 69.24 45.38
C GLN A 151 38.67 68.48 44.08
N LYS A 152 39.66 68.38 43.19
CA LYS A 152 39.53 67.61 41.94
C LYS A 152 39.35 66.11 42.21
N THR A 153 40.04 65.57 43.21
CA THR A 153 39.89 64.19 43.63
C THR A 153 38.48 63.93 44.18
N GLN A 154 37.96 64.81 45.03
CA GLN A 154 36.61 64.69 45.56
C GLN A 154 35.55 64.72 44.45
N ALA A 155 35.67 65.67 43.51
CA ALA A 155 34.76 65.74 42.36
C ALA A 155 34.79 64.45 41.50
N THR A 156 35.97 63.85 41.36
CA THR A 156 36.13 62.57 40.65
C THR A 156 35.46 61.42 41.40
N ILE A 157 35.62 61.35 42.73
CA ILE A 157 34.95 60.35 43.58
C ILE A 157 33.43 60.47 43.48
N ASP A 158 32.90 61.69 43.55
CA ASP A 158 31.47 61.94 43.47
C ASP A 158 30.90 61.52 42.10
N GLN A 159 31.63 61.80 41.02
CA GLN A 159 31.27 61.37 39.68
C GLN A 159 31.28 59.84 39.53
N LEU A 160 32.33 59.18 40.03
CA LEU A 160 32.43 57.71 40.02
C LEU A 160 31.28 57.05 40.81
N ASN A 161 30.90 57.62 41.95
CA ASN A 161 29.77 57.14 42.74
C ASN A 161 28.45 57.28 41.97
N LYS A 162 28.25 58.40 41.28
CA LYS A 162 27.07 58.62 40.44
C LYS A 162 27.02 57.66 39.25
N ASP A 163 28.13 57.45 38.57
CA ASP A 163 28.22 56.54 37.42
C ASP A 163 27.99 55.08 37.85
N SER A 164 28.54 54.68 39.00
CA SER A 164 28.29 53.36 39.60
C SER A 164 26.80 53.15 39.93
N SER A 165 26.15 54.16 40.56
CA SER A 165 24.72 54.09 40.85
C SER A 165 23.87 54.00 39.58
N ASN A 166 24.19 54.79 38.56
CA ASN A 166 23.50 54.73 37.26
C ASN A 166 23.66 53.37 36.59
N ALA A 167 24.87 52.79 36.60
CA ALA A 167 25.13 51.47 36.04
C ALA A 167 24.34 50.37 36.76
N GLN A 168 24.25 50.43 38.10
CA GLN A 168 23.44 49.49 38.89
C GLN A 168 21.95 49.59 38.54
N GLN A 169 21.41 50.81 38.41
CA GLN A 169 20.01 51.01 38.04
C GLN A 169 19.71 50.49 36.64
N GLN A 170 20.60 50.74 35.66
CA GLN A 170 20.45 50.22 34.31
C GLN A 170 20.50 48.69 34.28
N ALA A 171 21.45 48.07 34.99
CA ALA A 171 21.53 46.62 35.10
C ALA A 171 20.26 46.02 35.72
N GLN A 172 19.73 46.65 36.77
CA GLN A 172 18.50 46.21 37.41
C GLN A 172 17.28 46.33 36.47
N ALA A 173 17.17 47.41 35.71
CA ALA A 173 16.11 47.59 34.72
C ALA A 173 16.17 46.53 33.61
N VAL A 174 17.38 46.21 33.12
CA VAL A 174 17.60 45.15 32.13
C VAL A 174 17.21 43.79 32.69
N LEU A 175 17.61 43.45 33.92
CA LEU A 175 17.22 42.19 34.58
C LEU A 175 15.70 42.07 34.73
N THR A 176 15.04 43.13 35.17
CA THR A 176 13.56 43.16 35.27
C THR A 176 12.92 42.93 33.91
N LYS A 177 13.43 43.57 32.85
CA LYS A 177 12.91 43.38 31.50
C LYS A 177 13.11 41.94 31.00
N ILE A 178 14.29 41.36 31.19
CA ILE A 178 14.59 39.97 30.81
C ILE A 178 13.62 39.02 31.50
N ASN A 179 13.39 39.19 32.81
CA ASN A 179 12.46 38.35 33.56
C ASN A 179 11.02 38.50 33.06
N SER A 180 10.58 39.72 32.78
CA SER A 180 9.25 39.99 32.22
C SER A 180 9.07 39.33 30.84
N ASP A 181 10.06 39.49 29.95
CA ASP A 181 10.03 38.90 28.62
C ASP A 181 10.01 37.36 28.71
N PHE A 182 10.81 36.77 29.60
CA PHE A 182 10.81 35.31 29.84
C PHE A 182 9.46 34.80 30.33
N THR A 183 8.81 35.50 31.27
CA THR A 183 7.47 35.15 31.74
C THR A 183 6.43 35.22 30.61
N ASP A 184 6.47 36.27 29.79
CA ASP A 184 5.57 36.42 28.64
C ASP A 184 5.76 35.29 27.61
N TYR A 185 7.01 34.93 27.30
CA TYR A 185 7.32 33.78 26.44
C TYR A 185 6.77 32.47 27.00
N SER A 186 6.92 32.24 28.31
CA SER A 186 6.41 31.04 28.97
C SER A 186 4.88 30.95 28.88
N ILE A 187 4.18 32.07 29.09
CA ILE A 187 2.72 32.15 28.94
C ILE A 187 2.29 31.85 27.50
N LYS A 188 2.93 32.48 26.51
CA LYS A 188 2.64 32.27 25.08
C LYS A 188 2.88 30.82 24.66
N TYR A 189 3.98 30.22 25.10
CA TYR A 189 4.29 28.81 24.83
C TYR A 189 3.23 27.88 25.42
N ASN A 190 2.86 28.08 26.69
CA ASN A 190 1.84 27.26 27.34
C ASN A 190 0.48 27.40 26.67
N LYS A 191 0.11 28.61 26.24
CA LYS A 191 -1.12 28.86 25.48
C LYS A 191 -1.11 28.13 24.14
N LEU A 192 -0.02 28.24 23.38
CA LEU A 192 0.13 27.56 22.09
C LEU A 192 0.05 26.03 22.24
N SER A 193 0.71 25.48 23.27
CA SER A 193 0.67 24.04 23.58
C SER A 193 -0.75 23.57 23.91
N SER A 194 -1.48 24.34 24.73
CA SER A 194 -2.88 24.07 25.06
C SER A 194 -3.79 24.15 23.85
N ASP A 195 -3.62 25.17 23.00
CA ASP A 195 -4.43 25.38 21.80
C ASP A 195 -4.21 24.25 20.79
N TRP A 196 -2.96 23.84 20.58
CA TRP A 196 -2.67 22.71 19.70
C TRP A 196 -3.29 21.42 20.24
N THR A 197 -3.18 21.17 21.55
CA THR A 197 -3.80 19.98 22.16
C THR A 197 -5.33 19.98 21.99
N ALA A 198 -5.98 21.13 22.14
CA ALA A 198 -7.41 21.28 21.95
C ALA A 198 -7.82 21.08 20.47
N GLU A 199 -7.08 21.68 19.54
CA GLU A 199 -7.32 21.56 18.11
C GLU A 199 -7.15 20.12 17.62
N ALA A 200 -6.07 19.45 18.03
CA ALA A 200 -5.83 18.05 17.70
C ALA A 200 -6.96 17.15 18.19
N LYS A 201 -7.47 17.41 19.41
CA LYS A 201 -8.64 16.70 19.95
C LYS A 201 -9.90 16.99 19.15
N SER A 202 -10.16 18.24 18.79
CA SER A 202 -11.35 18.62 18.00
C SER A 202 -11.37 17.92 16.63
N ILE A 203 -10.22 17.90 15.94
CA ILE A 203 -10.06 17.18 14.67
C ILE A 203 -10.33 15.68 14.85
N GLN A 204 -9.79 15.08 15.91
CA GLN A 204 -9.98 13.66 16.18
C GLN A 204 -11.44 13.31 16.50
N ASP A 205 -12.11 14.13 17.31
CA ASP A 205 -13.52 13.94 17.65
C ASP A 205 -14.42 14.10 16.40
N ALA A 206 -14.14 15.09 15.55
CA ALA A 206 -14.86 15.29 14.29
C ALA A 206 -14.67 14.12 13.30
N ALA A 207 -13.43 13.61 13.15
CA ALA A 207 -13.15 12.45 12.31
C ALA A 207 -13.86 11.18 12.81
N ASN A 208 -13.87 10.96 14.13
CA ASN A 208 -14.57 9.84 14.75
C ASN A 208 -16.09 9.93 14.52
N GLN A 209 -16.67 11.13 14.62
CA GLN A 209 -18.09 11.36 14.35
C GLN A 209 -18.44 11.11 12.87
N GLN A 210 -17.62 11.59 11.93
CA GLN A 210 -17.81 11.31 10.51
C GLN A 210 -17.76 9.81 10.20
N LEU A 211 -16.81 9.09 10.79
CA LEU A 211 -16.70 7.63 10.64
C LEU A 211 -17.94 6.91 11.18
N ALA A 212 -18.47 7.33 12.33
CA ALA A 212 -19.69 6.75 12.91
C ALA A 212 -20.92 7.00 12.03
N ASN A 213 -21.05 8.21 11.48
CA ASN A 213 -22.13 8.56 10.57
C ASN A 213 -22.06 7.73 9.27
N LEU A 214 -20.86 7.58 8.68
CA LEU A 214 -20.65 6.76 7.49
C LEU A 214 -21.01 5.29 7.73
N LYS A 215 -20.59 4.71 8.87
CA LYS A 215 -20.97 3.34 9.24
C LYS A 215 -22.48 3.17 9.33
N THR A 216 -23.17 4.13 9.95
CA THR A 216 -24.62 4.09 10.13
C THR A 216 -25.36 4.21 8.78
N SER A 217 -24.95 5.17 7.94
CA SER A 217 -25.52 5.35 6.59
C SER A 217 -25.31 4.10 5.74
N ASN A 218 -24.08 3.59 5.67
CA ASN A 218 -23.77 2.40 4.87
C ASN A 218 -24.57 1.19 5.35
N GLN A 219 -24.75 1.00 6.66
CA GLN A 219 -25.55 -0.11 7.18
C GLN A 219 -27.02 0.03 6.79
N ALA A 220 -27.58 1.25 6.83
CA ALA A 220 -28.95 1.51 6.38
C ALA A 220 -29.11 1.23 4.88
N ASP A 221 -28.18 1.72 4.06
CA ASP A 221 -28.19 1.51 2.60
C ASP A 221 -28.06 0.03 2.23
N ILE A 222 -27.15 -0.70 2.88
CA ILE A 222 -27.00 -2.16 2.70
C ILE A 222 -28.30 -2.87 3.09
N THR A 223 -28.90 -2.51 4.22
CA THR A 223 -30.14 -3.13 4.70
C THR A 223 -31.28 -2.90 3.70
N ALA A 224 -31.41 -1.68 3.18
CA ALA A 224 -32.42 -1.33 2.18
C ALA A 224 -32.20 -2.07 0.85
N ALA A 225 -30.95 -2.16 0.38
CA ALA A 225 -30.60 -2.88 -0.84
C ALA A 225 -30.88 -4.38 -0.72
N VAL A 226 -30.46 -5.02 0.38
CA VAL A 226 -30.74 -6.44 0.66
C VAL A 226 -32.24 -6.70 0.71
N LYS A 227 -33.02 -5.82 1.35
CA LYS A 227 -34.48 -5.94 1.38
C LYS A 227 -35.07 -5.86 -0.03
N SER A 228 -34.66 -4.88 -0.84
CA SER A 228 -35.16 -4.72 -2.21
C SER A 228 -34.87 -5.95 -3.08
N ILE A 229 -33.65 -6.49 -3.02
CA ILE A 229 -33.27 -7.72 -3.74
C ILE A 229 -34.11 -8.91 -3.26
N THR A 230 -34.32 -9.02 -1.95
CA THR A 230 -35.13 -10.10 -1.35
C THR A 230 -36.58 -10.01 -1.82
N ASP A 231 -37.20 -8.83 -1.75
CA ASP A 231 -38.57 -8.61 -2.20
C ASP A 231 -38.73 -8.94 -3.69
N GLN A 232 -37.78 -8.51 -4.55
CA GLN A 232 -37.78 -8.82 -5.98
C GLN A 232 -37.65 -10.31 -6.26
N ARG A 233 -36.72 -10.98 -5.57
CA ARG A 233 -36.53 -12.43 -5.67
C ARG A 233 -37.81 -13.18 -5.30
N ASP A 234 -38.42 -12.82 -4.17
CA ASP A 234 -39.60 -13.50 -3.65
C ASP A 234 -40.81 -13.28 -4.57
N ALA A 235 -40.97 -12.07 -5.12
CA ALA A 235 -41.98 -11.78 -6.14
C ALA A 235 -41.77 -12.62 -7.42
N ALA A 236 -40.53 -12.72 -7.91
CA ALA A 236 -40.20 -13.52 -9.10
C ALA A 236 -40.45 -15.03 -8.87
N LEU A 237 -40.07 -15.56 -7.71
CA LEU A 237 -40.33 -16.94 -7.34
C LEU A 237 -41.83 -17.23 -7.23
N LYS A 238 -42.60 -16.30 -6.64
CA LYS A 238 -44.05 -16.42 -6.57
C LYS A 238 -44.67 -16.45 -7.97
N GLN A 239 -44.27 -15.53 -8.85
CA GLN A 239 -44.77 -15.48 -10.23
C GLN A 239 -44.46 -16.79 -10.97
N LEU A 240 -43.22 -17.28 -10.86
CA LEU A 240 -42.84 -18.55 -11.48
C LEU A 240 -43.69 -19.71 -10.95
N ASN A 241 -43.94 -19.76 -9.64
CA ASN A 241 -44.74 -20.81 -9.03
C ASN A 241 -46.20 -20.75 -9.50
N ASP A 242 -46.78 -19.55 -9.60
CA ASP A 242 -48.13 -19.33 -10.11
C ASP A 242 -48.23 -19.75 -11.59
N ASP A 243 -47.25 -19.37 -12.42
CA ASP A 243 -47.18 -19.74 -13.84
C ASP A 243 -47.08 -21.26 -14.04
N LYS A 244 -46.25 -21.93 -13.23
CA LYS A 244 -46.09 -23.40 -13.30
C LYS A 244 -47.32 -24.14 -12.80
N THR A 245 -47.95 -23.63 -11.74
CA THR A 245 -49.22 -24.17 -11.25
C THR A 245 -50.30 -24.08 -12.32
N LYS A 246 -50.39 -22.94 -13.01
CA LYS A 246 -51.31 -22.76 -14.13
C LYS A 246 -50.99 -23.71 -15.29
N ALA A 247 -49.74 -23.78 -15.72
CA ALA A 247 -49.33 -24.68 -16.81
C ALA A 247 -49.64 -26.16 -16.52
N LEU A 248 -49.48 -26.58 -15.25
CA LEU A 248 -49.84 -27.94 -14.83
C LEU A 248 -51.36 -28.15 -14.88
N ALA A 249 -52.16 -27.17 -14.43
CA ALA A 249 -53.61 -27.24 -14.50
C ALA A 249 -54.11 -27.30 -15.95
N ASP A 250 -53.53 -26.50 -16.84
CA ASP A 250 -53.85 -26.49 -18.27
C ASP A 250 -53.52 -27.85 -18.91
N LEU A 251 -52.33 -28.41 -18.65
CA LEU A 251 -51.94 -29.74 -19.14
C LEU A 251 -52.85 -30.85 -18.60
N GLN A 252 -53.29 -30.74 -17.35
CA GLN A 252 -54.24 -31.67 -16.76
C GLN A 252 -55.62 -31.59 -17.43
N ALA A 253 -56.07 -30.38 -17.79
CA ALA A 253 -57.31 -30.16 -18.53
C ALA A 253 -57.23 -30.77 -19.94
N ASP A 254 -56.14 -30.50 -20.68
CA ASP A 254 -55.90 -31.07 -22.01
C ASP A 254 -55.86 -32.60 -21.98
N TYR A 255 -55.16 -33.18 -20.99
CA TYR A 255 -55.14 -34.63 -20.80
C TYR A 255 -56.53 -35.20 -20.54
N ASN A 256 -57.33 -34.56 -19.70
CA ASN A 256 -58.70 -35.01 -19.40
C ASN A 256 -59.60 -34.93 -20.64
N ALA A 257 -59.47 -33.86 -21.43
CA ALA A 257 -60.19 -33.69 -22.68
C ALA A 257 -59.81 -34.79 -23.70
N TRP A 258 -58.51 -35.01 -23.91
CA TRP A 258 -58.01 -36.08 -24.77
C TRP A 258 -58.49 -37.47 -24.33
N LYS A 259 -58.39 -37.78 -23.03
CA LYS A 259 -58.86 -39.05 -22.45
C LYS A 259 -60.35 -39.25 -22.73
N THR A 260 -61.14 -38.20 -22.51
CA THR A 260 -62.60 -38.25 -22.74
C THR A 260 -62.91 -38.51 -24.21
N SER A 261 -62.26 -37.78 -25.13
CA SER A 261 -62.43 -37.97 -26.57
C SER A 261 -62.02 -39.37 -27.01
N THR A 262 -60.83 -39.84 -26.59
CA THR A 262 -60.29 -41.14 -26.99
C THR A 262 -61.18 -42.29 -26.51
N VAL A 263 -61.67 -42.22 -25.27
CA VAL A 263 -62.60 -43.23 -24.74
C VAL A 263 -63.92 -43.20 -25.50
N LYS A 264 -64.43 -42.01 -25.81
CA LYS A 264 -65.65 -41.86 -26.62
C LYS A 264 -65.45 -42.46 -28.01
N ASP A 265 -64.38 -42.10 -28.71
CA ASP A 265 -64.09 -42.61 -30.06
C ASP A 265 -63.91 -44.13 -30.09
N PHE A 266 -63.24 -44.70 -29.07
CA PHE A 266 -63.15 -46.14 -28.91
C PHE A 266 -64.52 -46.80 -28.75
N ASN A 267 -65.36 -46.27 -27.85
CA ASN A 267 -66.71 -46.79 -27.63
C ASN A 267 -67.57 -46.66 -28.89
N ASP A 268 -67.53 -45.51 -29.57
CA ASP A 268 -68.27 -45.27 -30.81
C ASP A 268 -67.80 -46.19 -31.94
N THR A 269 -66.52 -46.57 -31.97
CA THR A 269 -65.98 -47.54 -32.95
C THR A 269 -66.38 -48.97 -32.63
N VAL A 270 -66.37 -49.36 -31.34
CA VAL A 270 -66.65 -50.74 -30.90
C VAL A 270 -68.14 -51.05 -30.84
N GLN A 271 -68.99 -50.05 -30.59
CA GLN A 271 -70.43 -50.24 -30.50
C GLN A 271 -71.07 -50.86 -31.77
N PRO A 272 -70.83 -50.37 -33.00
CA PRO A 272 -71.40 -50.98 -34.19
C PRO A 272 -70.85 -52.39 -34.46
N LEU A 273 -69.61 -52.69 -34.04
CA LEU A 273 -69.07 -54.06 -34.11
C LEU A 273 -69.82 -55.00 -33.16
N LYS A 274 -70.07 -54.54 -31.92
CA LYS A 274 -70.91 -55.28 -30.95
C LYS A 274 -72.31 -55.52 -31.51
N ASP A 275 -72.94 -54.49 -32.04
CA ASP A 275 -74.29 -54.58 -32.60
C ASP A 275 -74.32 -55.56 -33.79
N SER A 276 -73.32 -55.50 -34.68
CA SER A 276 -73.17 -56.43 -35.81
C SER A 276 -72.96 -57.89 -35.37
N ILE A 277 -72.18 -58.13 -34.31
CA ILE A 277 -72.00 -59.47 -33.73
C ILE A 277 -73.34 -59.98 -33.19
N SER A 278 -74.08 -59.16 -32.45
CA SER A 278 -75.39 -59.53 -31.93
C SER A 278 -76.41 -59.81 -33.03
N GLU A 279 -76.44 -59.02 -34.11
CA GLU A 279 -77.27 -59.31 -35.28
C GLU A 279 -76.90 -60.63 -35.95
N ASN A 280 -75.60 -60.91 -36.11
CA ASN A 280 -75.13 -62.16 -36.70
C ASN A 280 -75.49 -63.37 -35.82
N ASP A 281 -75.44 -63.24 -34.49
CA ASP A 281 -75.84 -64.29 -33.55
C ASP A 281 -77.35 -64.61 -33.68
N GLN A 282 -78.20 -63.60 -33.88
CA GLN A 282 -79.62 -63.78 -34.17
C GLN A 282 -79.87 -64.44 -35.54
N LYS A 283 -79.12 -64.04 -36.57
CA LYS A 283 -79.19 -64.69 -37.90
C LYS A 283 -78.77 -66.16 -37.81
N LEU A 284 -77.68 -66.46 -37.10
CA LEU A 284 -77.22 -67.83 -36.87
C LEU A 284 -78.27 -68.68 -36.13
N THR A 285 -78.91 -68.10 -35.12
CA THR A 285 -80.04 -68.73 -34.42
C THR A 285 -81.18 -69.06 -35.37
N THR A 286 -81.53 -68.13 -36.27
CA THR A 286 -82.58 -68.34 -37.29
C THR A 286 -82.22 -69.45 -38.27
N VAL A 287 -80.99 -69.45 -38.80
CA VAL A 287 -80.50 -70.51 -39.70
C VAL A 287 -80.51 -71.87 -39.00
N SER A 288 -80.05 -71.92 -37.74
CA SER A 288 -80.06 -73.15 -36.94
C SER A 288 -81.47 -73.70 -36.80
N LYS A 289 -82.46 -72.83 -36.54
CA LYS A 289 -83.87 -73.22 -36.51
C LYS A 289 -84.36 -73.75 -37.86
N GLN A 290 -84.06 -73.06 -38.96
CA GLN A 290 -84.44 -73.51 -40.30
C GLN A 290 -83.87 -74.90 -40.64
N VAL A 291 -82.62 -75.17 -40.25
CA VAL A 291 -81.99 -76.49 -40.40
C VAL A 291 -82.75 -77.53 -39.57
N SER A 292 -83.03 -77.25 -38.29
CA SER A 292 -83.81 -78.16 -37.45
C SER A 292 -85.21 -78.46 -38.03
N ASP A 293 -85.93 -77.44 -38.49
CA ASP A 293 -87.27 -77.59 -39.10
C ASP A 293 -87.19 -78.40 -40.42
N THR A 294 -86.12 -78.25 -41.19
CA THR A 294 -85.86 -79.04 -42.42
C THR A 294 -85.59 -80.51 -42.10
N VAL A 295 -84.78 -80.80 -41.07
CA VAL A 295 -84.52 -82.16 -40.60
C VAL A 295 -85.83 -82.85 -40.20
N VAL A 296 -86.69 -82.17 -39.44
CA VAL A 296 -88.02 -82.68 -39.08
C VAL A 296 -88.87 -82.98 -40.32
N SER A 297 -88.81 -82.09 -41.33
CA SER A 297 -89.54 -82.27 -42.59
C SER A 297 -89.02 -83.47 -43.39
N MET A 298 -87.70 -83.67 -43.46
CA MET A 298 -87.08 -84.82 -44.09
C MET A 298 -87.42 -86.13 -43.38
N ASP A 299 -87.42 -86.14 -42.04
CA ASP A 299 -87.84 -87.30 -41.25
C ASP A 299 -89.31 -87.64 -41.53
N SER A 300 -90.19 -86.64 -41.64
CA SER A 300 -91.59 -86.84 -42.03
C SER A 300 -91.72 -87.43 -43.44
N LEU A 301 -90.97 -86.90 -44.41
CA LEU A 301 -90.99 -87.36 -45.79
C LEU A 301 -90.46 -88.80 -45.91
N LYS A 302 -89.42 -89.13 -45.14
CA LYS A 302 -88.94 -90.49 -44.97
C LYS A 302 -90.04 -91.41 -44.43
N GLN A 303 -90.74 -91.02 -43.36
CA GLN A 303 -91.85 -91.82 -42.83
C GLN A 303 -92.99 -91.99 -43.84
N GLN A 304 -93.27 -90.99 -44.67
CA GLN A 304 -94.24 -91.10 -45.76
C GLN A 304 -93.76 -92.07 -46.84
N PHE A 305 -92.49 -92.00 -47.23
CA PHE A 305 -91.88 -92.92 -48.18
C PHE A 305 -91.91 -94.37 -47.65
N ASP A 306 -91.59 -94.56 -46.37
CA ASP A 306 -91.64 -95.87 -45.70
C ASP A 306 -93.08 -96.44 -45.64
N LYS A 307 -94.13 -95.61 -45.83
CA LYS A 307 -95.54 -96.04 -45.96
C LYS A 307 -95.95 -96.38 -47.39
N VAL A 308 -95.11 -96.10 -48.40
CA VAL A 308 -95.41 -96.45 -49.78
C VAL A 308 -95.30 -97.96 -49.94
N ASP A 309 -96.45 -98.60 -50.10
CA ASP A 309 -96.55 -100.01 -50.42
C ASP A 309 -96.37 -100.21 -51.93
N PHE A 310 -95.12 -100.37 -52.36
CA PHE A 310 -94.77 -100.60 -53.76
C PHE A 310 -95.36 -101.89 -54.35
N SER A 311 -95.89 -102.81 -53.52
CA SER A 311 -96.52 -104.05 -53.98
C SER A 311 -97.83 -103.83 -54.76
N LYS A 312 -98.42 -102.62 -54.70
CA LYS A 312 -99.64 -102.25 -55.44
C LYS A 312 -99.39 -101.75 -56.86
N PHE A 313 -98.17 -101.31 -57.18
CA PHE A 313 -97.84 -100.78 -58.51
C PHE A 313 -97.38 -101.86 -59.50
N VAL A 314 -97.06 -103.06 -59.00
CA VAL A 314 -96.76 -104.23 -59.81
C VAL A 314 -97.46 -105.43 -59.18
N THR A 315 -98.64 -105.76 -59.70
CA THR A 315 -99.29 -107.04 -59.38
C THR A 315 -98.71 -108.13 -60.28
N GLY A 316 -98.47 -109.31 -59.73
CA GLY A 316 -97.93 -110.45 -60.49
C GLY A 316 -98.75 -110.82 -61.74
N ASP A 317 -100.02 -110.39 -61.81
CA ASP A 317 -100.89 -110.60 -62.96
C ASP A 317 -100.62 -109.65 -64.14
N THR A 318 -100.05 -108.46 -63.90
CA THR A 318 -99.73 -107.49 -64.98
C THR A 318 -98.55 -107.96 -65.84
N ILE A 319 -97.74 -108.90 -65.33
CA ILE A 319 -96.53 -109.42 -66.00
C ILE A 319 -96.82 -110.69 -66.81
N LYS A 320 -97.96 -111.37 -66.58
CA LYS A 320 -98.27 -112.69 -67.17
C LYS A 320 -98.45 -112.72 -68.71
N ASN A 321 -98.65 -111.58 -69.36
CA ASN A 321 -99.00 -111.54 -70.80
C ASN A 321 -97.84 -111.20 -71.74
N TYR A 322 -96.59 -111.08 -71.26
CA TYR A 322 -95.49 -110.67 -72.13
C TYR A 322 -94.51 -111.80 -72.50
N TYR A 323 -94.29 -112.84 -71.69
CA TYR A 323 -93.37 -113.95 -72.01
C TYR A 323 -93.77 -115.26 -71.32
N THR A 324 -93.60 -116.40 -72.01
CA THR A 324 -93.76 -117.74 -71.41
C THR A 324 -92.60 -118.05 -70.44
N LYS A 325 -92.77 -119.00 -69.51
CA LYS A 325 -91.72 -119.34 -68.52
C LYS A 325 -90.41 -119.75 -69.21
N GLU A 326 -90.49 -120.48 -70.32
CA GLU A 326 -89.31 -120.90 -71.09
C GLU A 326 -88.61 -119.73 -71.81
N GLU A 327 -89.36 -118.76 -72.35
CA GLU A 327 -88.79 -117.52 -72.90
C GLU A 327 -88.23 -116.60 -71.81
N THR A 328 -88.85 -116.61 -70.63
CA THR A 328 -88.42 -115.86 -69.46
C THR A 328 -87.13 -116.44 -68.89
N ASP A 329 -87.00 -117.77 -68.78
CA ASP A 329 -85.80 -118.43 -68.28
C ASP A 329 -84.61 -118.27 -69.25
N LEU A 330 -84.85 -118.26 -70.58
CA LEU A 330 -83.82 -117.99 -71.59
C LEU A 330 -83.35 -116.52 -71.55
N ARG A 331 -84.25 -115.57 -71.27
CA ARG A 331 -83.93 -114.14 -71.15
C ARG A 331 -83.39 -113.76 -69.77
N LEU A 332 -83.79 -114.42 -68.68
CA LEU A 332 -83.20 -114.25 -67.34
C LEU A 332 -81.77 -114.81 -67.26
N GLN A 333 -81.45 -115.87 -68.01
CA GLN A 333 -80.06 -116.31 -68.19
C GLN A 333 -79.17 -115.25 -68.84
N GLN A 334 -79.75 -114.31 -69.60
CA GLN A 334 -79.03 -113.20 -70.24
C GLN A 334 -79.18 -111.84 -69.53
N ALA A 335 -80.17 -111.66 -68.65
CA ALA A 335 -80.54 -110.36 -68.07
C ALA A 335 -80.07 -110.12 -66.63
N GLY A 336 -79.26 -111.00 -66.05
CA GLY A 336 -78.72 -110.86 -64.69
C GLY A 336 -77.21 -110.62 -64.57
N LYS A 337 -76.48 -110.46 -65.69
CA LYS A 337 -75.01 -110.25 -65.66
C LYS A 337 -74.64 -108.80 -65.93
N VAL A 338 -73.98 -108.17 -64.95
CA VAL A 338 -73.28 -106.89 -65.12
C VAL A 338 -72.21 -107.09 -66.20
N LYS A 339 -72.28 -106.36 -67.32
CA LYS A 339 -71.31 -106.54 -68.41
C LYS A 339 -69.90 -106.09 -68.03
N SER A 340 -69.77 -105.08 -67.19
CA SER A 340 -68.56 -104.66 -66.46
C SER A 340 -68.89 -103.46 -65.57
N VAL A 341 -68.14 -103.26 -64.50
CA VAL A 341 -67.99 -101.94 -63.85
C VAL A 341 -66.50 -101.60 -63.96
N ASP A 342 -66.17 -100.42 -64.48
CA ASP A 342 -64.79 -100.00 -64.80
C ASP A 342 -63.97 -101.01 -65.62
N ASN A 343 -64.59 -101.61 -66.66
CA ASN A 343 -64.01 -102.65 -67.52
C ASN A 343 -63.58 -103.95 -66.83
N ILE A 344 -63.95 -104.18 -65.57
CA ILE A 344 -63.73 -105.44 -64.87
C ILE A 344 -64.98 -106.32 -65.00
N GLN A 345 -64.79 -107.52 -65.53
CA GLN A 345 -65.83 -108.53 -65.66
C GLN A 345 -66.10 -109.19 -64.30
N PRO A 346 -67.36 -109.47 -63.91
CA PRO A 346 -67.65 -110.26 -62.72
C PRO A 346 -67.08 -111.67 -62.82
N ASP A 347 -66.73 -112.27 -61.68
CA ASP A 347 -66.34 -113.67 -61.63
C ASP A 347 -67.53 -114.64 -61.86
N SER A 348 -67.27 -115.95 -61.84
CA SER A 348 -68.28 -116.99 -62.08
C SER A 348 -69.44 -116.99 -61.10
N ASN A 349 -69.33 -116.29 -59.97
CA ASN A 349 -70.36 -116.18 -58.95
C ASN A 349 -71.06 -114.80 -58.97
N GLY A 350 -70.66 -113.89 -59.86
CA GLY A 350 -71.31 -112.59 -60.08
C GLY A 350 -70.78 -111.44 -59.24
N ASN A 351 -69.61 -111.57 -58.61
CA ASN A 351 -69.01 -110.52 -57.80
C ASN A 351 -68.06 -109.63 -58.60
N ILE A 352 -68.00 -108.33 -58.27
CA ILE A 352 -66.96 -107.38 -58.71
C ILE A 352 -66.26 -106.86 -57.45
N ASN A 353 -64.94 -106.99 -57.40
CA ASN A 353 -64.13 -106.50 -56.28
C ASN A 353 -63.62 -105.08 -56.61
N THR A 354 -64.02 -104.09 -55.82
CA THR A 354 -63.60 -102.70 -55.97
C THR A 354 -62.81 -102.25 -54.75
N ASP A 355 -61.66 -101.63 -54.96
CA ASP A 355 -60.74 -101.22 -53.89
C ASP A 355 -61.34 -100.11 -53.01
N HIS A 356 -61.47 -100.37 -51.71
CA HIS A 356 -61.47 -99.33 -50.68
C HIS A 356 -60.21 -99.45 -49.82
N TYR A 357 -59.56 -98.30 -49.64
CA TYR A 357 -58.20 -98.16 -49.11
C TYR A 357 -57.96 -98.86 -47.76
N THR A 358 -56.77 -99.47 -47.60
CA THR A 358 -56.32 -100.13 -46.37
C THR A 358 -55.69 -99.15 -45.38
N LYS A 359 -55.45 -99.61 -44.15
CA LYS A 359 -54.96 -98.82 -43.00
C LYS A 359 -53.64 -98.05 -43.27
N ASP A 360 -52.82 -98.51 -44.21
CA ASP A 360 -51.57 -97.82 -44.61
C ASP A 360 -51.81 -96.58 -45.48
N GLN A 361 -52.90 -96.54 -46.23
CA GLN A 361 -53.28 -95.38 -47.06
C GLN A 361 -53.93 -94.26 -46.22
N ALA A 362 -54.53 -94.60 -45.07
CA ALA A 362 -54.99 -93.60 -44.09
C ALA A 362 -53.81 -92.90 -43.39
N ASN A 363 -52.71 -93.64 -43.12
CA ASN A 363 -51.52 -93.07 -42.48
C ASN A 363 -50.68 -92.18 -43.42
N GLN A 364 -50.81 -92.32 -44.74
CA GLN A 364 -50.12 -91.44 -45.70
C GLN A 364 -50.80 -90.06 -45.86
N LYS A 365 -52.10 -89.94 -45.52
CA LYS A 365 -52.85 -88.66 -45.59
C LYS A 365 -52.82 -87.83 -44.32
N LEU A 366 -52.32 -88.37 -43.20
CA LEU A 366 -52.28 -87.68 -41.89
C LEU A 366 -50.93 -87.02 -41.58
N ALA A 367 -49.91 -87.17 -42.42
CA ALA A 367 -48.65 -86.44 -42.33
C ALA A 367 -48.71 -85.23 -43.27
N THR A 368 -49.01 -84.04 -42.75
CA THR A 368 -48.94 -82.79 -43.52
C THR A 368 -47.49 -82.48 -43.88
N LYS A 369 -47.06 -82.93 -45.06
CA LYS A 369 -45.88 -82.38 -45.74
C LYS A 369 -46.17 -80.91 -46.09
N LEU A 370 -45.16 -80.05 -45.98
CA LEU A 370 -45.17 -78.70 -46.54
C LEU A 370 -44.49 -78.76 -47.90
N SER A 371 -45.12 -78.21 -48.93
CA SER A 371 -44.59 -78.21 -50.29
C SER A 371 -44.06 -76.84 -50.67
N PHE A 372 -42.80 -76.75 -51.11
CA PHE A 372 -42.16 -75.50 -51.53
C PHE A 372 -42.25 -75.36 -53.05
N VAL A 373 -42.71 -74.20 -53.53
CA VAL A 373 -42.85 -73.93 -54.97
C VAL A 373 -42.08 -72.66 -55.33
N LYS A 374 -41.03 -72.80 -56.14
CA LYS A 374 -40.33 -71.65 -56.74
C LYS A 374 -41.22 -71.11 -57.86
N SER A 375 -41.50 -69.81 -57.82
CA SER A 375 -42.38 -69.13 -58.76
C SER A 375 -41.60 -68.10 -59.57
N ASP A 376 -42.10 -67.76 -60.76
CA ASP A 376 -41.38 -66.91 -61.71
C ASP A 376 -41.84 -65.44 -61.65
N SER A 377 -42.80 -65.11 -60.77
CA SER A 377 -43.19 -63.73 -60.44
C SER A 377 -43.82 -63.66 -59.02
N PRO A 378 -43.87 -62.48 -58.38
CA PRO A 378 -44.54 -62.31 -57.08
C PRO A 378 -46.04 -62.62 -57.16
N GLN A 379 -46.67 -62.30 -58.29
CA GLN A 379 -48.10 -62.57 -58.52
C GLN A 379 -48.34 -64.08 -58.66
N ALA A 380 -47.46 -64.80 -59.35
CA ALA A 380 -47.52 -66.26 -59.44
C ALA A 380 -47.30 -66.93 -58.08
N ALA A 381 -46.40 -66.39 -57.24
CA ALA A 381 -46.21 -66.89 -55.87
C ALA A 381 -47.44 -66.65 -54.99
N TYR A 382 -48.05 -65.46 -55.08
CA TYR A 382 -49.30 -65.14 -54.38
C TYR A 382 -50.40 -66.12 -54.77
N GLU A 383 -50.65 -66.31 -56.06
CA GLU A 383 -51.69 -67.21 -56.56
C GLU A 383 -51.41 -68.69 -56.24
N ALA A 384 -50.14 -69.12 -56.27
CA ALA A 384 -49.74 -70.47 -55.89
C ALA A 384 -49.95 -70.74 -54.39
N SER A 385 -49.83 -69.72 -53.53
CA SER A 385 -50.07 -69.88 -52.08
C SER A 385 -51.53 -70.17 -51.71
N PHE A 386 -52.48 -69.86 -52.60
CA PHE A 386 -53.92 -70.16 -52.42
C PHE A 386 -54.32 -71.52 -52.99
N LYS A 387 -53.41 -72.22 -53.67
CA LYS A 387 -53.68 -73.52 -54.28
C LYS A 387 -52.85 -74.59 -53.55
N PRO A 388 -53.47 -75.66 -53.03
CA PRO A 388 -52.69 -76.77 -52.49
C PRO A 388 -51.84 -77.41 -53.59
N ALA A 389 -50.73 -78.06 -53.21
CA ALA A 389 -49.89 -78.81 -54.14
C ALA A 389 -50.69 -79.96 -54.78
N ALA A 390 -50.14 -80.60 -55.82
CA ALA A 390 -50.79 -81.72 -56.50
C ALA A 390 -51.15 -82.89 -55.56
N ASP A 391 -50.50 -82.98 -54.40
CA ASP A 391 -50.75 -83.97 -53.35
C ASP A 391 -51.70 -83.48 -52.23
N GLY A 392 -52.25 -82.27 -52.32
CA GLY A 392 -53.17 -81.67 -51.36
C GLY A 392 -52.52 -80.90 -50.20
N SER A 393 -51.19 -80.83 -50.15
CA SER A 393 -50.43 -80.18 -49.07
C SER A 393 -50.48 -78.64 -49.13
N PRO A 394 -50.38 -77.92 -47.98
CA PRO A 394 -50.18 -76.47 -47.98
C PRO A 394 -48.89 -76.07 -48.69
N VAL A 395 -48.96 -75.03 -49.52
CA VAL A 395 -47.84 -74.56 -50.37
C VAL A 395 -47.19 -73.31 -49.78
N ILE A 396 -45.87 -73.33 -49.65
CA ILE A 396 -45.04 -72.14 -49.43
C ILE A 396 -44.42 -71.76 -50.77
N ALA A 397 -44.96 -70.71 -51.39
CA ALA A 397 -44.47 -70.22 -52.67
C ALA A 397 -43.39 -69.15 -52.45
N ILE A 398 -42.24 -69.33 -53.09
CA ILE A 398 -41.07 -68.47 -52.97
C ILE A 398 -40.82 -67.85 -54.34
N TYR A 399 -40.83 -66.52 -54.41
CA TYR A 399 -40.40 -65.81 -55.61
C TYR A 399 -38.97 -65.30 -55.42
N ASP A 400 -38.09 -65.71 -56.32
CA ASP A 400 -36.72 -65.23 -56.38
C ASP A 400 -36.34 -64.98 -57.83
N MET A 401 -36.25 -63.70 -58.20
CA MET A 401 -35.95 -63.29 -59.57
C MET A 401 -34.45 -63.42 -59.90
N ASN A 402 -33.54 -63.46 -58.90
CA ASN A 402 -32.10 -63.23 -59.10
C ASN A 402 -31.13 -63.98 -58.14
N ASP A 403 -31.56 -64.94 -57.31
CA ASP A 403 -30.75 -65.60 -56.27
C ASP A 403 -30.23 -64.62 -55.18
N GLU A 404 -31.00 -63.57 -54.92
CA GLU A 404 -30.79 -62.58 -53.84
C GLU A 404 -32.07 -62.50 -52.98
N PRO A 405 -32.00 -62.14 -51.68
CA PRO A 405 -32.99 -62.58 -50.69
C PRO A 405 -34.44 -62.24 -51.05
N GLY A 406 -35.13 -63.27 -51.54
CA GLY A 406 -36.44 -63.20 -52.17
C GLY A 406 -37.60 -62.99 -51.20
N GLU A 407 -38.68 -62.45 -51.75
CA GLU A 407 -39.91 -62.14 -51.02
C GLU A 407 -40.66 -63.45 -50.70
N ALA A 408 -41.01 -63.66 -49.43
CA ALA A 408 -41.83 -64.79 -49.01
C ALA A 408 -43.26 -64.33 -48.76
N VAL A 409 -44.26 -65.08 -49.21
CA VAL A 409 -45.68 -64.78 -48.96
C VAL A 409 -46.29 -65.91 -48.15
N ILE A 410 -46.84 -65.58 -46.97
CA ILE A 410 -47.48 -66.55 -46.07
C ILE A 410 -48.90 -66.07 -45.80
N ALA A 411 -49.91 -66.88 -46.14
CA ALA A 411 -51.33 -66.58 -45.93
C ALA A 411 -51.76 -65.19 -46.46
N GLY A 412 -51.21 -64.79 -47.63
CA GLY A 412 -51.49 -63.50 -48.25
C GLY A 412 -50.69 -62.32 -47.69
N GLN A 413 -49.83 -62.51 -46.68
CA GLN A 413 -48.94 -61.46 -46.17
C GLN A 413 -47.56 -61.55 -46.80
N LYS A 414 -47.09 -60.42 -47.34
CA LYS A 414 -45.79 -60.29 -47.98
C LYS A 414 -44.72 -60.00 -46.92
N VAL A 415 -43.74 -60.88 -46.80
CA VAL A 415 -42.58 -60.78 -45.90
C VAL A 415 -41.35 -60.53 -46.76
N THR A 416 -40.75 -59.34 -46.60
CA THR A 416 -39.50 -58.95 -47.28
C THR A 416 -38.40 -58.65 -46.28
N ILE A 417 -37.12 -58.71 -46.70
CA ILE A 417 -36.01 -58.23 -45.88
C ILE A 417 -36.19 -56.75 -45.51
N SER A 418 -36.77 -55.92 -46.39
CA SER A 418 -37.05 -54.51 -46.10
C SER A 418 -37.97 -54.35 -44.89
N THR A 419 -39.08 -55.09 -44.82
CA THR A 419 -40.02 -55.04 -43.69
C THR A 419 -39.39 -55.46 -42.36
N LEU A 420 -38.47 -56.43 -42.38
CA LEU A 420 -37.68 -56.79 -41.21
C LEU A 420 -36.66 -55.71 -40.84
N ASN A 421 -36.01 -55.10 -41.84
CA ASN A 421 -35.02 -54.04 -41.64
C ASN A 421 -35.66 -52.74 -41.13
N ASP A 422 -36.88 -52.41 -41.56
CA ASP A 422 -37.63 -51.24 -41.09
C ASP A 422 -38.11 -51.42 -39.64
N ALA A 423 -38.51 -52.64 -39.25
CA ALA A 423 -38.80 -52.97 -37.86
C ALA A 423 -37.53 -52.87 -36.98
N ILE A 424 -36.37 -53.31 -37.49
CA ILE A 424 -35.08 -53.17 -36.80
C ILE A 424 -34.66 -51.69 -36.69
N LYS A 425 -34.85 -50.87 -37.73
CA LYS A 425 -34.59 -49.42 -37.69
C LYS A 425 -35.52 -48.66 -36.74
N ALA A 426 -36.79 -49.05 -36.66
CA ALA A 426 -37.74 -48.47 -35.70
C ALA A 426 -37.30 -48.75 -34.25
N LEU A 427 -36.84 -49.96 -33.97
CA LEU A 427 -36.24 -50.33 -32.68
C LEU A 427 -34.93 -49.58 -32.42
N GLN A 428 -34.05 -49.44 -33.40
CA GLN A 428 -32.82 -48.64 -33.28
C GLN A 428 -33.11 -47.15 -33.04
N THR A 429 -34.19 -46.60 -33.61
CA THR A 429 -34.61 -45.21 -33.40
C THR A 429 -35.14 -45.00 -31.97
N GLN A 430 -35.88 -45.97 -31.42
CA GLN A 430 -36.31 -45.94 -30.01
C GLN A 430 -35.11 -46.04 -29.04
N VAL A 431 -34.10 -46.86 -29.36
CA VAL A 431 -32.85 -46.96 -28.58
C VAL A 431 -31.99 -45.70 -28.72
N SER A 432 -31.98 -45.06 -29.88
CA SER A 432 -31.31 -43.77 -30.11
C SER A 432 -31.98 -42.63 -29.35
N GLY A 433 -33.31 -42.65 -29.21
CA GLY A 433 -34.05 -41.72 -28.33
C GLY A 433 -33.63 -41.81 -26.86
N LEU A 434 -33.22 -43.00 -26.40
CA LEU A 434 -32.63 -43.19 -25.06
C LEU A 434 -31.23 -42.56 -24.94
N SER A 435 -30.42 -42.57 -26.00
CA SER A 435 -29.13 -41.85 -26.01
C SER A 435 -29.29 -40.33 -26.00
N GLY A 436 -30.38 -39.80 -26.57
CA GLY A 436 -30.73 -38.37 -26.48
C GLY A 436 -31.11 -37.91 -25.07
N LEU A 437 -31.61 -38.80 -24.21
CA LEU A 437 -31.81 -38.53 -22.78
C LEU A 437 -30.49 -38.43 -22.01
N GLN A 438 -29.49 -39.24 -22.38
CA GLN A 438 -28.12 -39.13 -21.86
C GLN A 438 -27.48 -37.79 -22.31
N SER A 439 -27.62 -37.41 -23.58
CA SER A 439 -27.13 -36.12 -24.09
C SER A 439 -27.91 -34.91 -23.56
N ALA A 440 -29.16 -35.05 -23.10
CA ALA A 440 -29.91 -33.99 -22.43
C ALA A 440 -29.51 -33.82 -20.95
N VAL A 441 -28.95 -34.87 -20.33
CA VAL A 441 -28.29 -34.83 -19.03
C VAL A 441 -26.88 -34.23 -19.16
N ASP A 442 -26.14 -34.61 -20.20
CA ASP A 442 -24.79 -34.09 -20.46
C ASP A 442 -24.82 -32.64 -21.02
N GLY A 443 -25.79 -32.29 -21.87
CA GLY A 443 -25.91 -30.96 -22.50
C GLY A 443 -26.61 -29.90 -21.64
N LYS A 444 -27.25 -30.27 -20.52
CA LYS A 444 -27.68 -29.31 -19.48
C LYS A 444 -26.54 -28.92 -18.53
N ALA A 445 -25.42 -29.65 -18.54
CA ALA A 445 -24.21 -29.27 -17.81
C ALA A 445 -23.46 -28.10 -18.47
N ASP A 446 -23.72 -27.78 -19.74
CA ASP A 446 -23.03 -26.69 -20.46
C ASP A 446 -23.60 -25.28 -20.21
N LYS A 447 -24.76 -25.15 -19.53
CA LYS A 447 -25.39 -23.85 -19.23
C LYS A 447 -25.73 -23.60 -17.76
N ALA A 448 -25.54 -24.59 -16.91
CA ALA A 448 -25.44 -24.38 -15.47
C ALA A 448 -23.97 -24.55 -15.11
N THR A 449 -23.33 -23.54 -14.53
CA THR A 449 -21.99 -23.65 -13.98
C THR A 449 -22.01 -24.71 -12.87
N VAL A 450 -21.85 -25.98 -13.22
CA VAL A 450 -21.68 -27.08 -12.26
C VAL A 450 -20.25 -26.96 -11.77
N PHE A 451 -20.06 -26.21 -10.69
CA PHE A 451 -18.79 -26.20 -9.97
C PHE A 451 -18.50 -27.64 -9.52
N LEU A 452 -17.46 -28.24 -10.09
CA LEU A 452 -16.98 -29.53 -9.60
C LEU A 452 -16.47 -29.32 -8.17
N LYS A 453 -16.46 -30.38 -7.37
CA LYS A 453 -15.90 -30.32 -6.01
C LYS A 453 -14.46 -29.76 -6.02
N THR A 454 -13.69 -30.03 -7.06
CA THR A 454 -12.36 -29.47 -7.32
C THR A 454 -12.36 -27.96 -7.54
N ASP A 455 -13.39 -27.39 -8.17
CA ASP A 455 -13.51 -25.94 -8.38
C ASP A 455 -13.88 -25.25 -7.07
N ALA A 456 -14.77 -25.85 -6.28
CA ALA A 456 -15.10 -25.38 -4.94
C ALA A 456 -13.91 -25.51 -3.98
N ASP A 457 -13.15 -26.60 -4.05
CA ASP A 457 -11.93 -26.81 -3.26
C ASP A 457 -10.82 -25.82 -3.69
N SER A 458 -10.69 -25.51 -4.99
CA SER A 458 -9.75 -24.51 -5.49
C SER A 458 -10.12 -23.10 -5.04
N LEU A 459 -11.41 -22.73 -5.14
CA LEU A 459 -11.92 -21.45 -4.69
C LEU A 459 -11.76 -21.29 -3.17
N LYS A 460 -12.01 -22.35 -2.39
CA LYS A 460 -11.78 -22.39 -0.94
C LYS A 460 -10.30 -22.18 -0.61
N ASN A 461 -9.39 -22.89 -1.27
CA ASN A 461 -7.94 -22.75 -1.03
C ASN A 461 -7.44 -21.34 -1.39
N GLN A 462 -7.99 -20.76 -2.46
CA GLN A 462 -7.65 -19.41 -2.90
C GLN A 462 -8.16 -18.36 -1.90
N LEU A 463 -9.40 -18.50 -1.40
CA LEU A 463 -9.94 -17.68 -0.32
C LEU A 463 -9.17 -17.83 0.99
N GLU A 464 -8.77 -19.04 1.38
CA GLU A 464 -7.94 -19.28 2.58
C GLU A 464 -6.56 -18.61 2.45
N SER A 465 -5.97 -18.62 1.25
CA SER A 465 -4.72 -17.92 0.96
C SER A 465 -4.89 -16.39 1.01
N GLU A 466 -5.94 -15.86 0.39
CA GLU A 466 -6.22 -14.42 0.38
C GLU A 466 -6.58 -13.90 1.77
N ILE A 467 -7.36 -14.64 2.56
CA ILE A 467 -7.68 -14.29 3.96
C ILE A 467 -6.43 -14.36 4.84
N SER A 468 -5.55 -15.36 4.66
CA SER A 468 -4.26 -15.44 5.38
C SER A 468 -3.32 -14.27 5.05
N ASN A 469 -3.49 -13.66 3.88
CA ASN A 469 -2.73 -12.49 3.44
C ASN A 469 -3.45 -11.16 3.74
N ALA A 470 -4.76 -11.17 3.92
CA ALA A 470 -5.56 -10.00 4.25
C ALA A 470 -5.33 -9.59 5.72
N GLY A 471 -4.78 -8.40 5.93
CA GLY A 471 -4.52 -7.85 7.27
C GLY A 471 -3.07 -7.99 7.76
N LYS A 472 -2.20 -8.70 7.04
CA LYS A 472 -0.75 -8.69 7.33
C LYS A 472 -0.12 -7.39 6.81
N LEU A 473 0.45 -6.59 7.70
CA LEU A 473 1.24 -5.41 7.34
C LEU A 473 2.41 -5.85 6.45
N LYS A 474 2.50 -5.36 5.19
CA LYS A 474 3.54 -5.85 4.25
C LYS A 474 4.96 -5.46 4.68
N THR A 475 5.17 -4.19 5.02
CA THR A 475 6.42 -3.67 5.61
C THR A 475 6.14 -2.29 6.19
N ILE A 476 6.72 -1.95 7.33
CA ILE A 476 6.73 -0.60 7.91
C ILE A 476 8.06 0.06 7.58
N THR A 477 8.05 1.35 7.27
CA THR A 477 9.26 2.17 7.12
C THR A 477 9.12 3.41 7.98
N VAL A 478 10.02 3.59 8.94
CA VAL A 478 10.04 4.77 9.82
C VAL A 478 11.18 5.67 9.35
N ASN A 479 10.86 6.94 9.03
CA ASN A 479 11.83 7.97 8.61
C ASN A 479 12.77 7.57 7.44
N GLY A 480 12.30 6.74 6.51
CA GLY A 480 13.10 6.31 5.34
C GLY A 480 14.18 5.26 5.63
N GLY A 481 14.18 4.66 6.83
CA GLY A 481 15.10 3.58 7.22
C GLY A 481 14.82 2.22 6.55
N ALA A 482 15.51 1.18 7.00
CA ALA A 482 15.30 -0.18 6.48
C ALA A 482 13.87 -0.67 6.71
N LYS A 483 13.35 -1.46 5.76
CA LYS A 483 12.00 -2.03 5.84
C LYS A 483 11.94 -3.03 7.00
N ILE A 484 10.95 -2.86 7.88
CA ILE A 484 10.67 -3.80 8.98
C ILE A 484 9.47 -4.65 8.58
N SER A 485 9.64 -5.96 8.55
CA SER A 485 8.55 -6.92 8.36
C SER A 485 7.97 -7.33 9.71
N PRO A 486 6.64 -7.42 9.86
CA PRO A 486 6.03 -7.98 11.07
C PRO A 486 6.29 -9.49 11.18
N ASP A 487 6.14 -10.01 12.39
CA ASP A 487 6.22 -11.44 12.69
C ASP A 487 5.01 -12.24 12.16
N ASP A 488 5.04 -13.56 12.35
CA ASP A 488 3.99 -14.48 11.90
C ASP A 488 2.61 -14.22 12.55
N SER A 489 2.57 -13.42 13.63
CA SER A 489 1.34 -12.98 14.31
C SER A 489 0.91 -11.56 13.91
N GLY A 490 1.62 -10.90 12.99
CA GLY A 490 1.30 -9.56 12.50
C GLY A 490 1.84 -8.41 13.37
N ASN A 491 2.68 -8.70 14.37
CA ASN A 491 3.27 -7.66 15.21
C ASN A 491 4.59 -7.16 14.62
N ALA A 492 4.77 -5.85 14.56
CA ALA A 492 6.04 -5.24 14.16
C ALA A 492 6.72 -4.63 15.39
N ASN A 493 7.91 -5.14 15.74
CA ASN A 493 8.71 -4.56 16.81
C ASN A 493 9.49 -3.34 16.29
N ILE A 494 9.03 -2.14 16.63
CA ILE A 494 9.66 -0.88 16.24
C ILE A 494 10.52 -0.38 17.40
N THR A 495 11.82 -0.64 17.32
CA THR A 495 12.79 -0.06 18.26
C THR A 495 13.07 1.38 17.86
N VAL A 496 12.49 2.34 18.59
CA VAL A 496 12.79 3.77 18.39
C VAL A 496 13.97 4.14 19.28
N ASP A 497 15.15 4.26 18.68
CA ASP A 497 16.33 4.79 19.37
C ASP A 497 16.26 6.33 19.41
N LEU A 498 15.84 6.86 20.56
CA LEU A 498 15.80 8.30 20.84
C LEU A 498 17.12 8.84 21.42
N SER A 499 18.14 8.00 21.63
CA SER A 499 19.41 8.41 22.26
C SER A 499 20.15 9.47 21.44
N SER A 500 19.93 9.52 20.12
CA SER A 500 20.48 10.55 19.22
C SER A 500 19.61 11.81 19.11
N LYS A 501 18.37 11.78 19.58
CA LYS A 501 17.41 12.91 19.58
C LYS A 501 17.45 13.70 20.88
N VAL A 502 17.90 13.08 21.97
CA VAL A 502 18.23 13.78 23.21
C VAL A 502 19.68 14.22 23.09
N ASN A 503 19.92 15.53 23.10
CA ASN A 503 21.27 16.06 23.15
C ASN A 503 21.86 15.66 24.52
N GLN A 504 22.61 14.56 24.57
CA GLN A 504 23.15 13.98 25.79
C GLN A 504 23.96 15.02 26.60
N THR A 505 24.56 15.99 25.91
CA THR A 505 25.23 17.15 26.51
C THR A 505 24.26 18.03 27.31
N ASP A 506 23.06 18.31 26.81
CA ASP A 506 22.06 19.13 27.51
C ASP A 506 21.49 18.40 28.73
N LEU A 507 21.31 17.08 28.62
CA LEU A 507 20.87 16.26 29.75
C LEU A 507 21.95 16.21 30.84
N ASN A 508 23.21 15.98 30.46
CA ASN A 508 24.35 15.99 31.37
C ASN A 508 24.56 17.36 32.01
N ASN A 509 24.41 18.46 31.24
CA ASN A 509 24.50 19.82 31.75
C ASN A 509 23.38 20.12 32.75
N THR A 510 22.16 19.66 32.48
CA THR A 510 21.03 19.81 33.40
C THR A 510 21.24 18.99 34.67
N ASN A 511 21.68 17.74 34.56
CA ASN A 511 21.99 16.89 35.70
C ASN A 511 23.11 17.51 36.56
N ASN A 512 24.18 18.00 35.93
CA ASN A 512 25.27 18.67 36.64
C ASN A 512 24.81 19.95 37.34
N ARG A 513 23.91 20.73 36.72
CA ARG A 513 23.31 21.91 37.36
C ARG A 513 22.41 21.54 38.53
N VAL A 514 21.62 20.47 38.43
CA VAL A 514 20.78 19.95 39.53
C VAL A 514 21.67 19.47 40.68
N THR A 515 22.71 18.68 40.39
CA THR A 515 23.67 18.22 41.41
C THR A 515 24.42 19.38 42.06
N ALA A 516 24.80 20.42 41.30
CA ALA A 516 25.44 21.62 41.84
C ALA A 516 24.48 22.45 42.73
N ILE A 517 23.18 22.48 42.41
CA ILE A 517 22.16 23.11 43.25
C ILE A 517 21.94 22.29 44.53
N GLU A 518 21.85 20.97 44.43
CA GLU A 518 21.69 20.08 45.59
C GLU A 518 22.89 20.14 46.54
N THR A 519 24.11 20.20 46.01
CA THR A 519 25.35 20.28 46.82
C THR A 519 25.67 21.70 47.30
N GLY A 520 25.23 22.74 46.59
CA GLY A 520 25.53 24.14 46.91
C GLY A 520 24.47 24.87 47.76
N TYR A 521 23.18 24.54 47.61
CA TYR A 521 22.08 25.31 48.22
C TYR A 521 21.27 24.54 49.29
N MET A 522 21.44 23.22 49.42
CA MET A 522 20.76 22.40 50.44
C MET A 522 21.70 21.84 51.51
N LYS A 523 22.62 22.65 52.04
CA LYS A 523 23.18 22.32 53.36
C LYS A 523 22.05 22.47 54.38
N LYS A 524 21.67 21.37 55.04
CA LYS A 524 20.74 21.42 56.17
C LYS A 524 21.20 22.51 57.15
N PRO A 525 20.30 23.36 57.65
CA PRO A 525 20.67 24.41 58.59
C PRO A 525 21.42 23.80 59.78
N THR A 526 22.48 24.46 60.23
CA THR A 526 23.13 24.09 61.48
C THR A 526 22.26 24.61 62.61
N VAL A 527 21.57 23.69 63.30
CA VAL A 527 20.71 24.03 64.43
C VAL A 527 21.60 24.40 65.62
N ILE A 528 21.38 25.59 66.19
CA ILE A 528 22.19 26.12 67.29
C ILE A 528 21.31 26.92 68.26
N SER A 529 21.60 26.85 69.56
CA SER A 529 20.89 27.65 70.56
C SER A 529 21.23 29.13 70.42
N LYS A 530 20.31 30.03 70.78
CA LYS A 530 20.57 31.49 70.73
C LYS A 530 21.80 31.89 71.54
N ALA A 531 21.97 31.29 72.73
CA ALA A 531 23.08 31.58 73.64
C ALA A 531 24.45 31.17 73.06
N ASP A 532 24.50 30.13 72.24
CA ASP A 532 25.74 29.66 71.62
C ASP A 532 26.02 30.36 70.28
N TYR A 533 24.97 30.70 69.53
CA TYR A 533 25.11 31.51 68.31
C TYR A 533 25.71 32.90 68.59
N ASP A 534 25.35 33.52 69.72
CA ASP A 534 25.87 34.84 70.11
C ASP A 534 27.32 34.80 70.60
N LYS A 535 27.83 33.62 70.98
CA LYS A 535 29.23 33.42 71.41
C LYS A 535 30.17 33.08 70.24
N LEU A 536 29.66 32.90 69.03
CA LEU A 536 30.49 32.64 67.85
C LEU A 536 31.39 33.86 67.56
N ALA A 537 32.71 33.65 67.64
CA ALA A 537 33.70 34.69 67.40
C ALA A 537 33.61 35.28 65.97
N THR A 538 33.20 34.47 65.00
CA THR A 538 32.89 34.86 63.62
C THR A 538 31.77 33.99 63.07
N LYS A 539 30.76 34.62 62.47
CA LYS A 539 29.63 33.92 61.84
C LYS A 539 29.99 33.69 60.37
N ASP A 540 30.08 32.43 59.95
CA ASP A 540 30.42 32.08 58.58
C ASP A 540 29.28 32.49 57.63
N PRO A 541 29.51 33.42 56.68
CA PRO A 541 28.48 33.88 55.77
C PRO A 541 27.97 32.80 54.80
N ASN A 542 28.65 31.65 54.70
CA ASN A 542 28.27 30.53 53.83
C ASN A 542 27.56 29.39 54.58
N THR A 543 27.23 29.57 55.86
CA THR A 543 26.51 28.58 56.67
C THR A 543 25.13 29.12 57.07
N LEU A 544 24.07 28.38 56.70
CA LEU A 544 22.72 28.68 57.17
C LEU A 544 22.55 28.16 58.60
N TYR A 545 22.22 29.04 59.56
CA TYR A 545 21.96 28.67 60.95
C TYR A 545 20.47 28.71 61.24
N GLU A 546 19.96 27.66 61.90
CA GLU A 546 18.60 27.64 62.45
C GLU A 546 18.72 27.85 63.97
N ILE A 547 18.26 29.01 64.43
CA ILE A 547 18.44 29.42 65.83
C ILE A 547 17.20 29.02 66.62
N THR A 548 17.38 28.10 67.57
CA THR A 548 16.33 27.69 68.50
C THR A 548 16.42 28.52 69.78
N GLU A 549 15.28 29.01 70.27
CA GLU A 549 15.18 29.81 71.51
C GLU A 549 15.60 29.04 72.76
#